data_AF-A0A497PQG1-F1
#
_entry.id   AF-A0A497PQG1-F1
#
_cell.length_a   1.000
_cell.length_b   1.000
_cell.length_c   1.000
_cell.angle_alpha   90.00
_cell.angle_beta   90.00
_cell.angle_gamma   90.00
#
_symmetry.space_group_name_H-M   'P 1'
#
loop_
_entity.id
_entity.type
_entity.pdbx_description
1 polymer ?
#
loop_
_entity_poly.entity_id
_entity_poly.type
_entity_poly.pdbx_seq_one_letter_code
_entity_poly.pdbx_strand_id
1 'polypeptide(L)'
;MLLKSFRWTWLFWGLVRRGLFLYEVVMLKREQLESAIRYNLRKGLDGAGWRGEELAWPFSAVHVNTYEFAMMVYILQQERGLETDGKLGQETLSHMRVMHNKIPLRHSSNNVIVDGEKIGLPQFLLDVGASASNYIEDDDVHFRPLRGRQTPVYHVLHETVTNSKNGTVNALLSRKFKSGRTCGVHFILGVDGHISCHNDLVRESPIHANYLNTRAVGTELVNPYNPLYAKPPFVESIPAEWWTWVPKGGSRRYVLPTLAQMKVLPLLCQWISDIVPSIPLEFPTVGLNAKNPKIEGCRKYALPKHGHIAHRDFSTHADGRYLIEKSFEFFN
;
A
#
# COMPACT_ATOMS: atom_id res chain seq x y z
N MET A 1 -36.42 -37.80 -9.24
CA MET A 1 -36.43 -37.34 -7.84
C MET A 1 -35.01 -37.54 -7.30
N LEU A 2 -34.31 -36.46 -6.91
CA LEU A 2 -33.09 -36.33 -6.06
C LEU A 2 -32.00 -37.44 -6.13
N LEU A 3 -30.67 -37.25 -6.17
CA LEU A 3 -29.71 -36.15 -6.24
C LEU A 3 -28.30 -36.82 -6.15
N LYS A 4 -27.35 -36.39 -7.00
CA LYS A 4 -25.89 -36.20 -6.79
C LYS A 4 -25.11 -37.12 -5.80
N SER A 5 -24.02 -37.74 -6.28
CA SER A 5 -22.66 -37.15 -6.17
C SER A 5 -21.60 -38.11 -6.75
N PHE A 6 -20.94 -37.70 -7.84
CA PHE A 6 -19.78 -38.36 -8.43
C PHE A 6 -18.50 -37.80 -7.80
N ARG A 7 -17.64 -38.68 -7.26
CA ARG A 7 -16.31 -38.37 -6.71
C ARG A 7 -15.29 -38.43 -7.85
N TRP A 8 -14.56 -37.33 -8.08
CA TRP A 8 -13.30 -37.32 -8.81
C TRP A 8 -12.15 -37.22 -7.81
N THR A 9 -11.40 -38.31 -7.68
CA THR A 9 -9.99 -38.31 -7.28
C THR A 9 -9.17 -38.70 -8.50
N TRP A 10 -7.87 -38.37 -8.51
CA TRP A 10 -6.86 -38.57 -9.57
C TRP A 10 -6.56 -37.34 -10.42
N LEU A 11 -5.65 -36.51 -9.91
CA LEU A 11 -4.45 -35.97 -10.59
C LEU A 11 -3.95 -34.76 -9.80
N PHE A 12 -3.05 -34.97 -8.83
CA PHE A 12 -2.01 -33.97 -8.46
C PHE A 12 -1.01 -34.58 -7.46
N TRP A 13 -0.36 -35.68 -7.85
CA TRP A 13 0.70 -36.34 -7.06
C TRP A 13 2.07 -36.34 -7.75
N GLY A 14 2.40 -35.26 -8.47
CA GLY A 14 3.63 -35.20 -9.23
C GLY A 14 4.21 -33.80 -9.33
N LEU A 15 4.62 -33.22 -8.20
CA LEU A 15 5.71 -32.20 -8.10
C LEU A 15 5.99 -31.78 -6.64
N VAL A 16 5.94 -32.72 -5.68
CA VAL A 16 6.35 -32.52 -4.26
C VAL A 16 7.81 -32.95 -4.04
N ARG A 17 8.68 -32.83 -5.06
CA ARG A 17 10.12 -33.09 -4.92
C ARG A 17 10.92 -31.85 -5.24
N ARG A 18 10.86 -30.87 -4.33
CA ARG A 18 11.95 -29.96 -3.93
C ARG A 18 11.38 -29.03 -2.86
N GLY A 19 11.89 -29.19 -1.64
CA GLY A 19 11.30 -28.67 -0.42
C GLY A 19 11.03 -27.17 -0.44
N LEU A 20 9.82 -26.83 0.00
CA LEU A 20 9.39 -25.55 0.56
C LEU A 20 8.07 -25.83 1.28
N PHE A 21 8.07 -25.64 2.60
CA PHE A 21 6.87 -25.74 3.43
C PHE A 21 5.87 -24.67 2.97
N LEU A 22 4.76 -25.11 2.37
CA LEU A 22 3.57 -24.28 2.17
C LEU A 22 2.83 -24.22 3.51
N TYR A 23 2.93 -23.11 4.23
CA TYR A 23 1.98 -22.77 5.27
C TYR A 23 0.70 -22.27 4.58
N GLU A 24 -0.36 -23.08 4.62
CA GLU A 24 -1.72 -22.58 4.37
C GLU A 24 -2.07 -21.64 5.55
N VAL A 25 -2.09 -20.33 5.29
CA VAL A 25 -2.67 -19.36 6.22
C VAL A 25 -4.19 -19.56 6.18
N VAL A 26 -4.71 -20.35 7.11
CA VAL A 26 -6.14 -20.47 7.31
C VAL A 26 -6.63 -19.15 7.92
N MET A 27 -7.43 -18.39 7.17
CA MET A 27 -8.04 -17.15 7.66
C MET A 27 -9.23 -17.50 8.55
N LEU A 28 -9.25 -17.00 9.79
CA LEU A 28 -10.42 -17.11 10.66
C LEU A 28 -11.61 -16.38 10.01
N LYS A 29 -12.76 -17.04 9.96
CA LYS A 29 -14.01 -16.41 9.53
C LYS A 29 -14.40 -15.34 10.54
N ARG A 30 -15.03 -14.26 10.05
CA ARG A 30 -15.53 -13.12 10.86
C ARG A 30 -16.27 -13.56 12.14
N GLU A 31 -17.13 -14.57 12.01
CA GLU A 31 -17.91 -15.12 13.14
C GLU A 31 -17.03 -15.77 14.22
N GLN A 32 -15.89 -16.36 13.82
CA GLN A 32 -14.93 -16.98 14.74
C GLN A 32 -14.15 -15.91 15.52
N LEU A 33 -13.80 -14.80 14.86
CA LEU A 33 -13.15 -13.65 15.50
C LEU A 33 -14.10 -12.94 16.48
N GLU A 34 -15.36 -12.70 16.07
CA GLU A 34 -16.39 -12.15 16.95
C GLU A 34 -16.70 -13.09 18.13
N SER A 35 -16.69 -14.41 17.91
CA SER A 35 -16.84 -15.40 18.97
C SER A 35 -15.65 -15.41 19.94
N ALA A 36 -14.42 -15.18 19.48
CA ALA A 36 -13.23 -15.06 20.32
C ALA A 36 -13.34 -13.87 21.27
N ILE A 37 -13.73 -12.71 20.71
CA ILE A 37 -13.94 -11.47 21.46
C ILE A 37 -15.04 -11.67 22.50
N ARG A 38 -16.18 -12.26 22.12
CA ARG A 38 -17.28 -12.55 23.06
C ARG A 38 -16.89 -13.58 24.12
N TYR A 39 -16.08 -14.58 23.79
CA TYR A 39 -15.61 -15.60 24.74
C TYR A 39 -14.78 -14.99 25.86
N ASN A 40 -13.82 -14.11 25.52
CA ASN A 40 -13.00 -13.41 26.50
C ASN A 40 -13.82 -12.47 27.39
N LEU A 41 -14.74 -11.72 26.80
CA LEU A 41 -15.66 -10.85 27.55
C LEU A 41 -16.55 -11.65 28.53
N ARG A 42 -17.02 -12.83 28.15
CA ARG A 42 -17.92 -13.67 28.98
C ARG A 42 -17.22 -14.38 30.13
N LYS A 43 -15.92 -14.66 30.00
CA LYS A 43 -15.18 -15.40 31.03
C LYS A 43 -14.70 -14.50 32.18
N GLY A 44 -15.03 -13.21 32.16
CA GLY A 44 -14.52 -12.24 33.14
C GLY A 44 -13.00 -12.21 33.18
N LEU A 45 -12.37 -12.65 32.08
CA LEU A 45 -10.92 -12.61 31.88
C LEU A 45 -10.58 -11.17 31.48
N ASP A 46 -10.82 -10.26 32.42
CA ASP A 46 -10.39 -8.88 32.36
C ASP A 46 -8.85 -8.88 32.46
N GLY A 47 -8.17 -9.18 31.36
CA GLY A 47 -6.71 -9.04 31.25
C GLY A 47 -5.86 -10.22 31.70
N ALA A 48 -6.33 -11.46 31.52
CA ALA A 48 -5.40 -12.60 31.56
C ALA A 48 -4.63 -12.65 30.23
N GLY A 49 -3.33 -12.38 30.29
CA GLY A 49 -2.45 -12.41 29.11
C GLY A 49 -2.61 -13.69 28.30
N TRP A 50 -2.66 -13.54 26.98
CA TRP A 50 -2.84 -14.64 26.02
C TRP A 50 -1.80 -15.74 26.25
N ARG A 51 -2.20 -16.86 26.83
CA ARG A 51 -1.41 -18.09 26.79
C ARG A 51 -1.87 -18.87 25.57
N GLY A 52 -0.95 -19.25 24.69
CA GLY A 52 -1.26 -19.97 23.44
C GLY A 52 -2.03 -21.28 23.66
N GLU A 53 -2.03 -21.80 24.89
CA GLU A 53 -2.71 -23.01 25.34
C GLU A 53 -4.21 -22.79 25.67
N GLU A 54 -4.67 -21.55 25.86
CA GLU A 54 -6.04 -21.20 26.31
C GLU A 54 -6.97 -20.75 25.17
N LEU A 55 -6.44 -20.59 23.95
CA LEU A 55 -7.25 -20.33 22.77
C LEU A 55 -8.06 -21.59 22.43
N ALA A 56 -9.39 -21.51 22.59
CA ALA A 56 -10.31 -22.63 22.34
C ALA A 56 -10.11 -23.28 20.96
N TRP A 57 -10.57 -24.52 20.84
CA TRP A 57 -10.31 -25.48 19.75
C TRP A 57 -10.41 -25.01 18.27
N PRO A 58 -11.11 -23.93 17.85
CA PRO A 58 -10.91 -23.44 16.47
C PRO A 58 -9.56 -22.71 16.24
N PHE A 59 -8.85 -22.27 17.28
CA PHE A 59 -7.62 -21.46 17.15
C PHE A 59 -6.32 -22.28 17.20
N SER A 60 -6.33 -23.49 17.75
CA SER A 60 -5.16 -24.39 17.71
C SER A 60 -5.01 -25.12 16.38
N ALA A 61 -6.10 -25.23 15.60
CA ALA A 61 -6.14 -25.87 14.28
C ALA A 61 -5.69 -24.95 13.13
N VAL A 62 -5.66 -23.64 13.40
CA VAL A 62 -5.32 -22.58 12.46
C VAL A 62 -4.07 -21.97 13.08
N HIS A 63 -2.87 -22.22 12.54
CA HIS A 63 -1.60 -21.77 13.12
C HIS A 63 -1.44 -20.24 13.09
N VAL A 64 -2.36 -19.50 13.72
CA VAL A 64 -2.34 -18.05 13.88
C VAL A 64 -1.45 -17.79 15.08
N ASN A 65 -0.30 -17.17 14.84
CA ASN A 65 0.52 -16.75 15.95
C ASN A 65 -0.11 -15.53 16.64
N THR A 66 0.32 -15.25 17.86
CA THR A 66 -0.24 -14.17 18.70
C THR A 66 -0.23 -12.80 18.01
N TYR A 67 0.73 -12.55 17.11
CA TYR A 67 0.81 -11.30 16.35
C TYR A 67 -0.29 -11.19 15.30
N GLU A 68 -0.48 -12.23 14.49
CA GLU A 68 -1.53 -12.26 13.48
C GLU A 68 -2.92 -12.12 14.12
N PHE A 69 -3.12 -12.76 15.28
CA PHE A 69 -4.35 -12.64 16.04
C PHE A 69 -4.57 -11.21 16.57
N ALA A 70 -3.54 -10.58 17.16
CA ALA A 70 -3.62 -9.19 17.64
C ALA A 70 -3.90 -8.19 16.51
N MET A 71 -3.27 -8.38 15.35
CA MET A 71 -3.53 -7.55 14.16
C MET A 71 -4.95 -7.72 13.64
N MET A 72 -5.49 -8.93 13.62
CA MET A 72 -6.87 -9.19 13.21
C MET A 72 -7.88 -8.54 14.16
N VAL A 73 -7.62 -8.56 15.47
CA VAL A 73 -8.46 -7.87 16.47
C VAL A 73 -8.40 -6.35 16.29
N TYR A 74 -7.21 -5.78 16.10
CA TYR A 74 -7.02 -4.35 15.89
C TYR A 74 -7.75 -3.84 14.64
N ILE A 75 -7.59 -4.54 13.50
CA ILE A 75 -8.27 -4.19 12.24
C ILE A 75 -9.79 -4.22 12.43
N LEU A 76 -10.34 -5.25 13.10
CA LEU A 76 -11.77 -5.35 13.35
C LEU A 76 -12.30 -4.22 14.25
N GLN A 77 -11.51 -3.78 15.24
CA GLN A 77 -11.87 -2.65 16.10
C GLN A 77 -11.97 -1.35 15.30
N GLN A 78 -10.99 -1.08 14.44
CA GLN A 78 -10.98 0.09 13.57
C GLN A 78 -12.16 0.09 12.57
N GLU A 79 -12.46 -1.06 11.94
CA GLU A 79 -13.59 -1.21 11.01
C GLU A 79 -14.96 -0.96 11.67
N ARG A 80 -15.07 -1.14 12.99
CA ARG A 80 -16.32 -0.97 13.74
C ARG A 80 -16.43 0.40 14.41
N GLY A 81 -15.44 1.28 14.25
CA GLY A 81 -15.35 2.54 14.98
C GLY A 81 -15.33 2.33 16.50
N LEU A 82 -14.86 1.16 16.95
CA LEU A 82 -14.69 0.88 18.37
C LEU A 82 -13.42 1.58 18.81
N GLU A 83 -13.56 2.50 19.76
CA GLU A 83 -12.41 3.15 20.38
C GLU A 83 -11.54 2.08 21.06
N THR A 84 -10.22 2.25 21.01
CA THR A 84 -9.27 1.42 21.75
C THR A 84 -9.20 1.85 23.22
N ASP A 85 -10.34 2.25 23.78
CA ASP A 85 -10.51 2.83 25.13
C ASP A 85 -10.78 1.75 26.19
N GLY A 86 -11.29 0.58 25.78
CA GLY A 86 -11.43 -0.59 26.63
C GLY A 86 -10.11 -1.32 26.90
N LYS A 87 -10.04 -2.03 28.03
CA LYS A 87 -8.87 -2.83 28.47
C LYS A 87 -8.32 -3.76 27.37
N LEU A 88 -9.19 -4.35 26.54
CA LEU A 88 -8.80 -5.18 25.39
C LEU A 88 -8.08 -4.39 24.29
N GLY A 89 -8.52 -3.17 23.98
CA GLY A 89 -7.85 -2.28 23.04
C GLY A 89 -6.49 -1.82 23.58
N GLN A 90 -6.45 -1.43 24.85
CA GLN A 90 -5.20 -1.05 25.53
C GLN A 90 -4.20 -2.22 25.63
N GLU A 91 -4.65 -3.44 25.89
CA GLU A 91 -3.80 -4.63 25.92
C GLU A 91 -3.39 -5.11 24.53
N THR A 92 -4.23 -4.94 23.50
CA THR A 92 -3.85 -5.19 22.10
C THR A 92 -2.75 -4.20 21.69
N LEU A 93 -2.92 -2.92 22.01
CA LEU A 93 -1.92 -1.89 21.81
C LEU A 93 -0.66 -2.12 22.66
N SER A 94 -0.80 -2.58 23.90
CA SER A 94 0.33 -2.90 24.79
C SER A 94 1.09 -4.14 24.32
N HIS A 95 0.41 -5.20 23.87
CA HIS A 95 1.06 -6.35 23.25
C HIS A 95 1.71 -5.99 21.93
N MET A 96 1.06 -5.17 21.10
CA MET A 96 1.70 -4.60 19.91
C MET A 96 2.96 -3.83 20.33
N ARG A 97 2.91 -2.95 21.33
CA ARG A 97 4.07 -2.21 21.86
C ARG A 97 5.18 -3.10 22.45
N VAL A 98 4.85 -4.14 23.20
CA VAL A 98 5.81 -5.09 23.79
C VAL A 98 6.43 -6.00 22.72
N MET A 99 5.65 -6.43 21.74
CA MET A 99 6.13 -7.18 20.57
C MET A 99 6.95 -6.28 19.64
N HIS A 100 6.60 -5.01 19.53
CA HIS A 100 7.37 -3.94 18.89
C HIS A 100 8.66 -3.56 19.63
N ASN A 101 8.80 -3.93 20.90
CA ASN A 101 10.06 -3.85 21.65
C ASN A 101 10.91 -5.12 21.51
N LYS A 102 10.35 -6.24 21.00
CA LYS A 102 11.07 -7.51 20.77
C LYS A 102 11.40 -7.76 19.29
N ILE A 103 10.58 -7.24 18.38
CA ILE A 103 10.90 -6.99 16.97
C ILE A 103 11.13 -5.49 16.94
N PRO A 104 12.35 -4.97 16.79
CA PRO A 104 12.56 -3.53 16.84
C PRO A 104 11.60 -2.87 15.85
N LEU A 105 10.62 -2.12 16.36
CA LEU A 105 10.15 -0.96 15.62
C LEU A 105 11.42 -0.17 15.37
N ARG A 106 11.94 -0.25 14.14
CA ARG A 106 12.86 0.79 13.71
C ARG A 106 12.11 2.08 13.93
N HIS A 107 12.61 2.89 14.86
CA HIS A 107 12.03 4.18 15.20
C HIS A 107 11.89 4.94 13.90
N SER A 108 10.66 5.10 13.40
CA SER A 108 10.43 5.83 12.17
C SER A 108 11.01 7.22 12.37
N SER A 109 12.07 7.52 11.62
CA SER A 109 12.80 8.78 11.74
C SER A 109 11.92 10.02 11.51
N ASN A 110 10.72 9.83 10.95
CA ASN A 110 9.73 10.85 10.59
C ASN A 110 10.33 11.96 9.75
N ASN A 111 11.32 11.61 8.94
CA ASN A 111 11.93 12.49 7.96
C ASN A 111 12.17 11.75 6.64
N VAL A 112 12.31 12.54 5.59
CA VAL A 112 12.62 12.07 4.23
C VAL A 112 13.85 12.79 3.71
N ILE A 113 14.47 12.27 2.65
CA ILE A 113 15.69 12.84 2.10
C ILE A 113 15.37 13.75 0.92
N VAL A 114 15.71 15.04 1.03
CA VAL A 114 15.50 16.06 0.01
C VAL A 114 16.79 16.84 -0.17
N ASP A 115 17.40 16.74 -1.35
CA ASP A 115 18.65 17.43 -1.68
C ASP A 115 19.78 17.17 -0.67
N GLY A 116 19.91 15.91 -0.24
CA GLY A 116 20.87 15.43 0.74
C GLY A 116 20.53 15.75 2.19
N GLU A 117 19.48 16.53 2.43
CA GLU A 117 19.05 16.95 3.75
C GLU A 117 17.90 16.09 4.28
N LYS A 118 17.83 15.96 5.61
CA LYS A 118 16.72 15.28 6.29
C LYS A 118 15.63 16.30 6.57
N ILE A 119 14.49 16.14 5.91
CA ILE A 119 13.33 17.01 6.08
C ILE A 119 12.26 16.27 6.88
N GLY A 120 11.93 16.78 8.07
CA GLY A 120 10.91 16.21 8.93
C GLY A 120 9.50 16.33 8.34
N LEU A 121 8.63 15.38 8.67
CA LEU A 121 7.21 15.48 8.33
C LEU A 121 6.58 16.72 8.98
N PRO A 122 5.78 17.50 8.25
CA PRO A 122 5.07 18.64 8.79
C PRO A 122 3.92 18.18 9.69
N GLN A 123 3.51 19.04 10.62
CA GLN A 123 2.51 18.71 11.63
C GLN A 123 1.19 18.22 11.00
N PHE A 124 0.72 18.82 9.90
CA PHE A 124 -0.54 18.42 9.26
C PHE A 124 -0.54 16.98 8.72
N LEU A 125 0.63 16.42 8.37
CA LEU A 125 0.75 15.02 7.98
C LEU A 125 0.72 14.11 9.22
N LEU A 126 1.40 14.51 10.29
CA LEU A 126 1.38 13.80 11.57
C LEU A 126 -0.03 13.78 12.17
N ASP A 127 -0.79 14.87 12.06
CA ASP A 127 -2.15 15.01 12.59
C ASP A 127 -3.15 14.02 11.96
N VAL A 128 -2.92 13.60 10.71
CA VAL A 128 -3.72 12.56 10.04
C VAL A 128 -3.19 11.14 10.27
N GLY A 129 -2.18 10.98 11.13
CA GLY A 129 -1.58 9.70 11.48
C GLY A 129 -0.48 9.23 10.52
N ALA A 130 0.06 10.11 9.67
CA ALA A 130 1.21 9.75 8.85
C ALA A 130 2.46 9.56 9.72
N SER A 131 3.36 8.71 9.26
CA SER A 131 4.72 8.56 9.76
C SER A 131 5.67 8.38 8.57
N ALA A 132 6.97 8.59 8.76
CA ALA A 132 7.93 8.40 7.69
C ALA A 132 9.21 7.69 8.14
N SER A 133 9.80 6.98 7.18
CA SER A 133 11.12 6.36 7.29
C SER A 133 11.96 6.68 6.07
N ASN A 134 13.27 6.51 6.15
CA ASN A 134 14.18 6.72 5.04
C ASN A 134 15.30 5.67 4.96
N TYR A 135 15.88 5.54 3.77
CA TYR A 135 16.93 4.56 3.46
C TYR A 135 18.28 4.80 4.16
N ILE A 136 18.47 5.94 4.82
CA ILE A 136 19.71 6.29 5.54
C ILE A 136 19.62 5.87 7.01
N GLU A 137 18.49 6.15 7.68
CA GLU A 137 18.34 5.97 9.14
C GLU A 137 17.54 4.72 9.52
N ASP A 138 16.64 4.27 8.66
CA ASP A 138 15.66 3.23 9.00
C ASP A 138 15.95 1.89 8.28
N ASP A 139 17.16 1.73 7.74
CA ASP A 139 17.60 0.73 6.76
C ASP A 139 16.51 0.32 5.75
N ASP A 140 15.81 1.31 5.21
CA ASP A 140 14.94 1.11 4.06
C ASP A 140 15.76 0.84 2.79
N VAL A 141 15.13 0.22 1.80
CA VAL A 141 15.81 -0.08 0.54
C VAL A 141 16.15 1.22 -0.19
N HIS A 142 17.42 1.42 -0.51
CA HIS A 142 17.86 2.44 -1.46
C HIS A 142 17.82 1.88 -2.88
N PHE A 143 16.91 2.35 -3.73
CA PHE A 143 16.90 1.89 -5.13
C PHE A 143 18.04 2.54 -5.89
N ARG A 144 18.62 1.80 -6.85
CA ARG A 144 19.74 2.32 -7.65
C ARG A 144 19.24 3.39 -8.65
N PRO A 145 19.64 4.67 -8.52
CA PRO A 145 19.16 5.71 -9.42
C PRO A 145 19.86 5.71 -10.78
N LEU A 146 19.25 6.39 -11.74
CA LEU A 146 19.85 6.78 -13.02
C LEU A 146 20.86 7.92 -12.81
N ARG A 147 21.78 8.06 -13.77
CA ARG A 147 22.64 9.25 -13.89
C ARG A 147 21.89 10.37 -14.64
N GLY A 148 22.29 11.62 -14.41
CA GLY A 148 21.77 12.77 -15.16
C GLY A 148 20.38 13.24 -14.72
N ARG A 149 20.16 13.27 -13.40
CA ARG A 149 18.97 13.89 -12.80
C ARG A 149 18.86 15.35 -13.25
N GLN A 150 17.65 15.77 -13.58
CA GLN A 150 17.28 17.16 -13.84
C GLN A 150 16.35 17.65 -12.72
N THR A 151 16.11 18.97 -12.68
CA THR A 151 15.16 19.56 -11.73
C THR A 151 13.80 18.84 -11.80
N PRO A 152 13.31 18.27 -10.68
CA PRO A 152 12.02 17.61 -10.66
C PRO A 152 10.90 18.63 -10.90
N VAL A 153 10.00 18.35 -11.84
CA VAL A 153 8.81 19.19 -12.10
C VAL A 153 7.51 18.39 -12.12
N TYR A 154 7.62 17.07 -11.96
CA TYR A 154 6.48 16.16 -11.89
C TYR A 154 6.52 15.38 -10.58
N HIS A 155 5.36 15.20 -9.97
CA HIS A 155 5.14 14.14 -9.01
C HIS A 155 4.23 13.09 -9.65
N VAL A 156 4.76 11.90 -9.89
CA VAL A 156 4.05 10.81 -10.56
C VAL A 156 3.48 9.87 -9.52
N LEU A 157 2.15 9.74 -9.52
CA LEU A 157 1.44 8.78 -8.68
C LEU A 157 1.30 7.45 -9.41
N HIS A 158 1.74 6.41 -8.73
CA HIS A 158 1.64 5.01 -9.12
C HIS A 158 0.81 4.25 -8.10
N GLU A 159 0.32 3.09 -8.53
CA GLU A 159 -0.28 2.08 -7.66
C GLU A 159 0.36 0.74 -7.97
N THR A 160 0.72 0.03 -6.91
CA THR A 160 1.25 -1.33 -7.05
C THR A 160 0.14 -2.34 -7.40
N VAL A 161 0.50 -3.59 -7.67
CA VAL A 161 -0.44 -4.74 -7.70
C VAL A 161 -0.27 -5.65 -6.49
N THR A 162 0.36 -5.15 -5.44
CA THR A 162 0.71 -5.86 -4.21
C THR A 162 -0.13 -5.36 -3.02
N ASN A 163 -0.06 -6.10 -1.91
CA ASN A 163 -0.86 -5.84 -0.71
C ASN A 163 -0.03 -5.33 0.48
N SER A 164 1.28 -5.10 0.29
CA SER A 164 2.18 -4.67 1.36
C SER A 164 3.40 -3.92 0.82
N LYS A 165 4.01 -3.07 1.66
CA LYS A 165 5.27 -2.36 1.36
C LYS A 165 6.37 -3.32 0.89
N ASN A 166 6.61 -4.40 1.65
CA ASN A 166 7.64 -5.39 1.29
C ASN A 166 7.32 -6.09 -0.04
N GLY A 167 6.05 -6.38 -0.30
CA GLY A 167 5.63 -6.90 -1.60
C GLY A 167 5.95 -5.92 -2.74
N THR A 168 5.68 -4.63 -2.55
CA THR A 168 6.00 -3.57 -3.51
C THR A 168 7.51 -3.48 -3.75
N VAL A 169 8.31 -3.42 -2.69
CA VAL A 169 9.78 -3.39 -2.78
C VAL A 169 10.31 -4.59 -3.57
N ASN A 170 9.86 -5.80 -3.22
CA ASN A 170 10.27 -7.02 -3.92
C ASN A 170 9.86 -7.00 -5.40
N ALA A 171 8.64 -6.53 -5.71
CA ALA A 171 8.18 -6.38 -7.08
C ALA A 171 9.05 -5.40 -7.88
N LEU A 172 9.41 -4.25 -7.32
CA LEU A 172 10.27 -3.26 -7.95
C LEU A 172 11.69 -3.80 -8.18
N LEU A 173 12.29 -4.46 -7.18
CA LEU A 173 13.61 -5.09 -7.29
C LEU A 173 13.65 -6.23 -8.30
N SER A 174 12.56 -6.99 -8.44
CA SER A 174 12.47 -8.11 -9.40
C SER A 174 12.47 -7.66 -10.86
N ARG A 175 12.00 -6.44 -11.14
CA ARG A 175 11.86 -5.90 -12.49
C ARG A 175 13.19 -5.35 -12.99
N LYS A 176 13.95 -6.20 -13.68
CA LYS A 176 15.22 -5.81 -14.31
C LYS A 176 14.99 -5.27 -15.73
N PHE A 177 15.52 -4.08 -16.00
CA PHE A 177 15.65 -3.56 -17.36
C PHE A 177 16.81 -4.24 -18.09
N LYS A 178 16.85 -4.11 -19.43
CA LYS A 178 17.96 -4.59 -20.27
C LYS A 178 19.33 -4.10 -19.81
N SER A 179 19.39 -2.94 -19.14
CA SER A 179 20.60 -2.37 -18.54
C SER A 179 21.03 -3.00 -17.21
N GLY A 180 20.35 -4.05 -16.74
CA GLY A 180 20.57 -4.68 -15.43
C GLY A 180 20.10 -3.86 -14.22
N ARG A 181 19.47 -2.70 -14.44
CA ARG A 181 18.91 -1.83 -13.39
C ARG A 181 17.51 -2.30 -13.00
N THR A 182 17.12 -2.05 -11.76
CA THR A 182 15.78 -2.37 -11.25
C THR A 182 14.85 -1.17 -11.33
N CYS A 183 13.53 -1.41 -11.32
CA CYS A 183 12.57 -0.36 -11.01
C CYS A 183 12.80 0.20 -9.61
N GLY A 184 12.32 1.42 -9.36
CA GLY A 184 12.36 2.05 -8.04
C GLY A 184 11.55 3.34 -8.04
N VAL A 185 11.30 3.87 -6.85
CA VAL A 185 10.57 5.13 -6.62
C VAL A 185 11.19 5.90 -5.47
N HIS A 186 10.76 7.14 -5.27
CA HIS A 186 11.18 7.96 -4.14
C HIS A 186 10.38 7.60 -2.90
N PHE A 187 9.06 7.46 -3.04
CA PHE A 187 8.19 7.09 -1.92
C PHE A 187 7.42 5.80 -2.20
N ILE A 188 7.18 5.04 -1.12
CA ILE A 188 6.10 4.07 -1.06
C ILE A 188 5.16 4.51 0.06
N LEU A 189 3.87 4.64 -0.24
CA LEU A 189 2.84 4.95 0.75
C LEU A 189 2.12 3.65 1.15
N GLY A 190 2.40 3.21 2.37
CA GLY A 190 1.89 1.99 2.99
C GLY A 190 0.38 1.99 3.23
N VAL A 191 -0.12 0.81 3.57
CA VAL A 191 -1.56 0.55 3.78
C VAL A 191 -2.12 1.31 4.99
N ASP A 192 -1.25 1.62 5.95
CA ASP A 192 -1.47 2.32 7.21
C ASP A 192 -1.24 3.84 7.12
N GLY A 193 -0.86 4.36 5.94
CA GLY A 193 -0.50 5.77 5.78
C GLY A 193 0.98 6.08 6.06
N HIS A 194 1.82 5.07 6.33
CA HIS A 194 3.26 5.25 6.50
C HIS A 194 3.96 5.54 5.16
N ILE A 195 4.86 6.53 5.15
CA ILE A 195 5.61 6.97 3.97
C ILE A 195 7.06 6.47 4.08
N SER A 196 7.48 5.55 3.22
CA SER A 196 8.88 5.13 3.17
C SER A 196 9.64 5.81 2.03
N CYS A 197 10.70 6.52 2.38
CA CYS A 197 11.59 7.25 1.47
C CYS A 197 12.76 6.36 1.03
N HIS A 198 12.83 6.06 -0.26
CA HIS A 198 13.77 5.10 -0.85
C HIS A 198 14.84 5.74 -1.75
N ASN A 199 14.70 7.02 -2.07
CA ASN A 199 15.67 7.81 -2.83
C ASN A 199 15.51 9.29 -2.51
N ASP A 200 16.58 10.06 -2.70
CA ASP A 200 16.55 11.53 -2.58
C ASP A 200 15.65 12.16 -3.66
N LEU A 201 14.71 12.99 -3.24
CA LEU A 201 13.70 13.61 -4.12
C LEU A 201 14.32 14.50 -5.23
N VAL A 202 15.42 15.18 -4.93
CA VAL A 202 16.04 16.16 -5.81
C VAL A 202 17.22 15.58 -6.55
N ARG A 203 18.09 14.83 -5.86
CA ARG A 203 19.38 14.38 -6.41
C ARG A 203 19.31 13.09 -7.20
N GLU A 204 18.30 12.25 -6.94
CA GLU A 204 18.25 10.90 -7.47
C GLU A 204 17.09 10.72 -8.47
N SER A 205 17.27 9.79 -9.42
CA SER A 205 16.31 9.50 -10.49
C SER A 205 16.07 7.99 -10.57
N PRO A 206 15.28 7.40 -9.67
CA PRO A 206 14.87 6.00 -9.78
C PRO A 206 14.01 5.76 -11.03
N ILE A 207 13.87 4.49 -11.44
CA ILE A 207 13.19 4.12 -12.70
C ILE A 207 11.72 3.76 -12.44
N HIS A 208 10.80 4.70 -12.71
CA HIS A 208 9.35 4.53 -12.55
C HIS A 208 8.48 5.19 -13.65
N ALA A 209 8.88 6.33 -14.20
CA ALA A 209 8.08 7.18 -15.08
C ALA A 209 8.59 7.26 -16.54
N ASN A 210 9.20 6.19 -17.06
CA ASN A 210 9.67 6.12 -18.45
C ASN A 210 10.58 7.31 -18.85
N TYR A 211 10.22 8.10 -19.87
CA TYR A 211 11.02 9.24 -20.33
C TYR A 211 10.95 10.46 -19.38
N LEU A 212 10.09 10.42 -18.35
CA LEU A 212 9.98 11.48 -17.33
C LEU A 212 10.86 11.23 -16.10
N ASN A 213 11.52 10.06 -15.98
CA ASN A 213 12.30 9.66 -14.80
C ASN A 213 13.25 10.77 -14.30
N THR A 214 13.98 11.42 -15.20
CA THR A 214 14.98 12.44 -14.84
C THR A 214 14.37 13.72 -14.30
N ARG A 215 13.06 13.94 -14.44
CA ARG A 215 12.34 15.13 -13.98
C ARG A 215 11.16 14.82 -13.05
N ALA A 216 11.02 13.58 -12.60
CA ALA A 216 9.92 13.15 -11.75
C ALA A 216 10.37 12.77 -10.34
N VAL A 217 9.55 13.11 -9.35
CA VAL A 217 9.43 12.38 -8.08
C VAL A 217 8.36 11.32 -8.28
N GLY A 218 8.52 10.15 -7.67
CA GLY A 218 7.63 9.00 -7.88
C GLY A 218 7.14 8.46 -6.55
N THR A 219 5.84 8.25 -6.44
CA THR A 219 5.20 7.62 -5.27
C THR A 219 4.44 6.40 -5.71
N GLU A 220 4.76 5.25 -5.11
CA GLU A 220 3.98 4.02 -5.25
C GLU A 220 3.03 3.87 -4.06
N LEU A 221 1.74 3.96 -4.32
CA LEU A 221 0.74 3.61 -3.32
C LEU A 221 0.62 2.09 -3.22
N VAL A 222 0.68 1.54 -2.01
CA VAL A 222 0.39 0.12 -1.76
C VAL A 222 -1.11 -0.14 -1.91
N ASN A 223 -1.59 -0.40 -3.12
CA ASN A 223 -2.99 -0.69 -3.40
C ASN A 223 -3.14 -1.71 -4.54
N PRO A 224 -3.60 -2.96 -4.32
CA PRO A 224 -3.83 -3.94 -5.36
C PRO A 224 -5.08 -3.57 -6.19
N TYR A 225 -4.97 -2.54 -7.04
CA TYR A 225 -6.10 -1.90 -7.72
C TYR A 225 -6.96 -2.83 -8.61
N ASN A 226 -6.51 -4.07 -8.89
CA ASN A 226 -7.34 -5.12 -9.48
C ASN A 226 -7.85 -6.11 -8.42
N PRO A 227 -9.16 -6.45 -8.39
CA PRO A 227 -9.70 -7.43 -7.46
C PRO A 227 -9.05 -8.82 -7.51
N LEU A 228 -8.46 -9.21 -8.65
CA LEU A 228 -7.72 -10.47 -8.80
C LEU A 228 -6.55 -10.59 -7.80
N TYR A 229 -5.96 -9.46 -7.39
CA TYR A 229 -4.80 -9.42 -6.51
C TYR A 229 -5.14 -8.95 -5.10
N ALA A 230 -6.37 -8.49 -4.89
CA ALA A 230 -6.79 -7.90 -3.63
C ALA A 230 -6.90 -8.96 -2.52
N LYS A 231 -6.29 -8.63 -1.38
CA LYS A 231 -6.41 -9.33 -0.11
C LYS A 231 -6.74 -8.29 0.95
N PRO A 232 -7.24 -8.70 2.14
CA PRO A 232 -7.40 -7.78 3.24
C PRO A 232 -6.13 -6.94 3.49
N PRO A 233 -6.29 -5.63 3.81
CA PRO A 233 -7.54 -4.94 4.11
C PRO A 233 -8.30 -4.39 2.88
N PHE A 234 -7.84 -4.69 1.66
CA PHE A 234 -8.44 -4.19 0.42
C PHE A 234 -9.70 -4.98 0.06
N VAL A 235 -10.82 -4.62 0.68
CA VAL A 235 -12.10 -5.34 0.53
C VAL A 235 -13.12 -4.60 -0.33
N GLU A 236 -12.97 -3.28 -0.48
CA GLU A 236 -13.89 -2.44 -1.24
C GLU A 236 -13.41 -2.26 -2.69
N SER A 237 -14.37 -2.28 -3.62
CA SER A 237 -14.10 -1.96 -5.01
C SER A 237 -15.28 -1.27 -5.66
N ILE A 238 -15.01 -0.44 -6.67
CA ILE A 238 -16.01 0.30 -7.45
C ILE A 238 -15.89 -0.04 -8.95
N PRO A 239 -16.94 0.18 -9.76
CA PRO A 239 -16.82 0.11 -11.21
C PRO A 239 -15.72 1.06 -11.72
N ALA A 240 -14.84 0.57 -12.61
CA ALA A 240 -13.70 1.32 -13.11
C ALA A 240 -13.90 1.74 -14.57
N GLU A 241 -14.77 2.70 -14.83
CA GLU A 241 -15.15 3.08 -16.20
C GLU A 241 -14.00 3.71 -16.97
N TRP A 242 -13.16 4.48 -16.27
CA TRP A 242 -11.94 5.06 -16.81
C TRP A 242 -10.95 3.98 -17.24
N TRP A 243 -10.95 2.80 -16.60
CA TRP A 243 -9.99 1.73 -16.85
C TRP A 243 -10.24 1.04 -18.19
N THR A 244 -9.27 1.13 -19.12
CA THR A 244 -9.37 0.60 -20.49
C THR A 244 -8.66 -0.75 -20.70
N TRP A 245 -7.91 -1.26 -19.73
CA TRP A 245 -7.12 -2.49 -19.87
C TRP A 245 -7.31 -3.43 -18.66
N VAL A 246 -8.19 -4.42 -18.74
CA VAL A 246 -8.36 -5.37 -17.62
C VAL A 246 -7.40 -6.56 -17.80
N PRO A 247 -6.59 -6.92 -16.79
CA PRO A 247 -5.80 -8.15 -16.79
C PRO A 247 -6.64 -9.38 -17.14
N LYS A 248 -6.03 -10.38 -17.78
CA LYS A 248 -6.72 -11.65 -18.07
C LYS A 248 -7.23 -12.28 -16.77
N GLY A 249 -8.53 -12.56 -16.70
CA GLY A 249 -9.19 -13.10 -15.51
C GLY A 249 -9.57 -12.07 -14.44
N GLY A 250 -9.26 -10.79 -14.65
CA GLY A 250 -9.72 -9.70 -13.80
C GLY A 250 -11.13 -9.23 -14.16
N SER A 251 -11.65 -8.27 -13.38
CA SER A 251 -12.89 -7.56 -13.68
C SER A 251 -12.63 -6.07 -13.88
N ARG A 252 -13.57 -5.36 -14.51
CA ARG A 252 -13.52 -3.90 -14.70
C ARG A 252 -13.97 -3.16 -13.43
N ARG A 253 -13.34 -3.51 -12.32
CA ARG A 253 -13.54 -2.90 -11.01
C ARG A 253 -12.21 -2.45 -10.46
N TYR A 254 -12.22 -1.34 -9.75
CA TYR A 254 -11.05 -0.74 -9.13
C TYR A 254 -11.16 -0.92 -7.63
N VAL A 255 -10.12 -1.46 -7.02
CA VAL A 255 -10.03 -1.67 -5.58
C VAL A 255 -9.62 -0.36 -4.92
N LEU A 256 -10.40 0.06 -3.93
CA LEU A 256 -10.18 1.34 -3.27
C LEU A 256 -8.94 1.28 -2.35
N PRO A 257 -8.11 2.33 -2.33
CA PRO A 257 -7.13 2.54 -1.28
C PRO A 257 -7.75 2.56 0.11
N THR A 258 -6.94 2.35 1.14
CA THR A 258 -7.42 2.46 2.52
C THR A 258 -7.75 3.90 2.89
N LEU A 259 -8.58 4.08 3.92
CA LEU A 259 -8.89 5.41 4.44
C LEU A 259 -7.63 6.17 4.90
N ALA A 260 -6.67 5.47 5.52
CA ALA A 260 -5.40 6.08 5.95
C ALA A 260 -4.63 6.65 4.75
N GLN A 261 -4.52 5.87 3.67
CA GLN A 261 -3.91 6.32 2.42
C GLN A 261 -4.62 7.52 1.83
N MET A 262 -5.96 7.50 1.79
CA MET A 262 -6.77 8.58 1.23
C MET A 262 -6.68 9.89 2.03
N LYS A 263 -6.39 9.84 3.34
CA LYS A 263 -6.11 11.03 4.15
C LYS A 263 -4.71 11.58 3.93
N VAL A 264 -3.72 10.70 3.82
CA VAL A 264 -2.30 11.08 3.71
C VAL A 264 -1.95 11.61 2.32
N LEU A 265 -2.50 11.01 1.27
CA LEU A 265 -2.04 11.26 -0.10
C LEU A 265 -2.21 12.71 -0.60
N PRO A 266 -3.36 13.39 -0.42
CA PRO A 266 -3.50 14.79 -0.85
C PRO A 266 -2.53 15.71 -0.11
N LEU A 267 -2.37 15.49 1.21
CA LEU A 267 -1.45 16.23 2.05
C LEU A 267 0.02 15.96 1.68
N LEU A 268 0.35 14.73 1.26
CA LEU A 268 1.66 14.40 0.71
C LEU A 268 1.91 15.15 -0.60
N CYS A 269 0.89 15.34 -1.47
CA CYS A 269 1.03 16.14 -2.69
C CYS A 269 1.32 17.61 -2.36
N GLN A 270 0.57 18.20 -1.42
CA GLN A 270 0.85 19.55 -0.90
C GLN A 270 2.29 19.64 -0.40
N TRP A 271 2.68 18.75 0.52
CA TRP A 271 4.00 18.81 1.14
C TRP A 271 5.15 18.63 0.14
N ILE A 272 5.00 17.75 -0.85
CA ILE A 272 5.97 17.60 -1.94
C ILE A 272 6.14 18.92 -2.72
N SER A 273 5.05 19.63 -2.97
CA SER A 273 5.11 20.94 -3.64
C SER A 273 5.80 22.00 -2.78
N ASP A 274 5.62 21.94 -1.46
CA ASP A 274 6.27 22.86 -0.53
C ASP A 274 7.79 22.62 -0.45
N ILE A 275 8.24 21.36 -0.42
CA ILE A 275 9.65 21.00 -0.28
C ILE A 275 10.39 20.84 -1.61
N VAL A 276 9.67 20.70 -2.72
CA VAL A 276 10.20 20.71 -4.10
C VAL A 276 9.43 21.76 -4.92
N PRO A 277 9.73 23.06 -4.75
CA PRO A 277 8.93 24.16 -5.32
C PRO A 277 8.79 24.17 -6.85
N SER A 278 9.65 23.43 -7.55
CA SER A 278 9.57 23.25 -9.01
C SER A 278 8.46 22.28 -9.44
N ILE A 279 7.84 21.55 -8.50
CA ILE A 279 6.62 20.78 -8.68
C ILE A 279 5.46 21.62 -8.11
N PRO A 280 4.64 22.28 -8.93
CA PRO A 280 3.50 23.04 -8.43
C PRO A 280 2.41 22.12 -7.90
N LEU A 281 1.62 22.59 -6.92
CA LEU A 281 0.39 21.93 -6.48
C LEU A 281 -0.72 22.13 -7.50
N GLU A 282 -0.54 21.50 -8.65
CA GLU A 282 -1.49 21.47 -9.76
C GLU A 282 -1.71 20.02 -10.15
N PHE A 283 -2.91 19.72 -10.64
CA PHE A 283 -3.30 18.38 -11.11
C PHE A 283 -3.65 18.44 -12.60
N PRO A 284 -2.67 18.75 -13.47
CA PRO A 284 -2.91 19.16 -14.86
C PRO A 284 -3.51 18.06 -15.75
N THR A 285 -3.59 16.84 -15.25
CA THR A 285 -4.14 15.70 -15.98
C THR A 285 -5.55 15.31 -15.55
N VAL A 286 -6.12 15.95 -14.52
CA VAL A 286 -7.53 15.78 -14.16
C VAL A 286 -8.42 16.09 -15.36
N GLY A 287 -9.46 15.29 -15.58
CA GLY A 287 -10.36 15.45 -16.72
C GLY A 287 -9.80 14.99 -18.08
N LEU A 288 -8.51 14.61 -18.19
CA LEU A 288 -7.99 13.99 -19.40
C LEU A 288 -8.58 12.58 -19.58
N ASN A 289 -9.69 12.50 -20.32
CA ASN A 289 -10.39 11.26 -20.57
C ASN A 289 -9.80 10.56 -21.80
N ALA A 290 -9.22 9.37 -21.63
CA ALA A 290 -8.59 8.58 -22.70
C ALA A 290 -9.53 8.26 -23.89
N LYS A 291 -10.85 8.46 -23.74
CA LYS A 291 -11.87 8.19 -24.77
C LYS A 291 -12.29 9.41 -25.59
N ASN A 292 -11.84 10.63 -25.29
CA ASN A 292 -12.27 11.81 -26.01
C ASN A 292 -11.15 12.37 -26.93
N PRO A 293 -11.03 11.88 -28.18
CA PRO A 293 -10.01 12.33 -29.13
C PRO A 293 -10.20 13.80 -29.55
N LYS A 294 -11.28 14.46 -29.11
CA LYS A 294 -11.56 15.89 -29.34
C LYS A 294 -10.96 16.82 -28.27
N ILE A 295 -10.40 16.27 -27.18
CA ILE A 295 -9.58 17.07 -26.26
C ILE A 295 -8.21 17.19 -26.90
N GLU A 296 -7.96 18.35 -27.51
CA GLU A 296 -6.65 18.74 -28.04
C GLU A 296 -5.60 18.59 -26.91
N GLY A 297 -4.57 17.76 -27.13
CA GLY A 297 -3.58 17.39 -26.11
C GLY A 297 -3.75 15.99 -25.50
N CYS A 298 -4.85 15.28 -25.74
CA CYS A 298 -5.06 13.93 -25.23
C CYS A 298 -4.52 12.82 -26.16
N ARG A 299 -3.49 13.13 -26.96
CA ARG A 299 -2.69 12.06 -27.58
C ARG A 299 -1.73 11.55 -26.52
N LYS A 300 -1.67 10.22 -26.41
CA LYS A 300 -0.47 9.48 -25.97
C LYS A 300 0.74 10.34 -26.35
N TYR A 301 1.57 10.76 -25.39
CA TYR A 301 2.79 11.58 -25.60
C TYR A 301 2.69 13.12 -25.58
N ALA A 302 1.55 13.77 -25.28
CA ALA A 302 1.61 15.18 -24.87
C ALA A 302 2.21 15.25 -23.46
N LEU A 303 3.35 15.95 -23.31
CA LEU A 303 3.94 16.20 -22.00
C LEU A 303 2.90 16.97 -21.16
N PRO A 304 2.48 16.43 -20.00
CA PRO A 304 1.58 17.18 -19.14
C PRO A 304 2.28 18.46 -18.67
N LYS A 305 1.50 19.47 -18.27
CA LYS A 305 2.08 20.60 -17.53
C LYS A 305 2.73 20.08 -16.22
N HIS A 306 3.60 20.90 -15.63
CA HIS A 306 4.25 20.56 -14.37
C HIS A 306 3.20 20.33 -13.26
N GLY A 307 3.51 19.47 -12.29
CA GLY A 307 2.64 19.20 -11.14
C GLY A 307 2.45 17.71 -10.86
N HIS A 308 1.32 17.37 -10.24
CA HIS A 308 0.94 16.02 -9.86
C HIS A 308 0.20 15.32 -10.99
N ILE A 309 0.73 14.19 -11.45
CA ILE A 309 0.20 13.45 -12.60
C ILE A 309 0.06 11.96 -12.28
N ALA A 310 -0.85 11.29 -12.96
CA ALA A 310 -1.00 9.85 -12.86
C ALA A 310 -0.07 9.16 -13.85
N HIS A 311 0.48 8.01 -13.46
CA HIS A 311 1.24 7.18 -14.39
C HIS A 311 0.44 6.85 -15.65
N ARG A 312 -0.87 6.62 -15.51
CA ARG A 312 -1.87 6.52 -16.59
C ARG A 312 -1.67 7.54 -17.72
N ASP A 313 -1.36 8.79 -17.41
CA ASP A 313 -1.51 9.90 -18.35
C ASP A 313 -0.49 9.82 -19.50
N PHE A 314 0.61 9.11 -19.30
CA PHE A 314 1.67 8.90 -20.30
C PHE A 314 2.03 7.42 -20.47
N SER A 315 1.21 6.51 -19.92
CA SER A 315 1.42 5.07 -19.92
C SER A 315 0.16 4.33 -20.36
N THR A 316 0.29 3.03 -20.68
CA THR A 316 -0.87 2.18 -21.01
C THR A 316 -1.47 1.50 -19.77
N HIS A 317 -0.87 1.71 -18.60
CA HIS A 317 -1.35 1.18 -17.33
C HIS A 317 -2.49 2.03 -16.78
N ALA A 318 -3.21 1.52 -15.78
CA ALA A 318 -4.42 2.12 -15.23
C ALA A 318 -4.21 2.93 -13.95
N ASP A 319 -3.03 2.76 -13.37
CA ASP A 319 -2.62 3.18 -12.04
C ASP A 319 -2.44 4.70 -11.94
N GLY A 320 -2.69 5.20 -10.73
CA GLY A 320 -2.54 6.60 -10.35
C GLY A 320 -3.73 7.50 -10.70
N ARG A 321 -4.61 7.08 -11.61
CA ARG A 321 -5.70 7.94 -12.09
C ARG A 321 -6.70 8.30 -11.01
N TYR A 322 -7.21 7.30 -10.30
CA TYR A 322 -8.15 7.50 -9.20
C TYR A 322 -7.53 8.38 -8.10
N LEU A 323 -6.23 8.17 -7.83
CA LEU A 323 -5.47 8.91 -6.83
C LEU A 323 -5.40 10.41 -7.14
N ILE A 324 -5.12 10.76 -8.40
CA ILE A 324 -5.08 12.16 -8.84
C ILE A 324 -6.46 12.81 -8.74
N GLU A 325 -7.53 12.11 -9.18
CA GLU A 325 -8.90 12.65 -9.10
C GLU A 325 -9.31 12.93 -7.65
N LYS A 326 -9.02 12.01 -6.73
CA LYS A 326 -9.32 12.21 -5.30
C LYS A 326 -8.45 13.24 -4.61
N SER A 327 -7.18 13.37 -5.02
CA SER A 327 -6.32 14.43 -4.51
C SER A 327 -6.81 15.80 -4.97
N PHE A 328 -7.27 15.92 -6.21
CA PHE A 328 -7.86 17.16 -6.73
C PHE A 328 -9.17 17.53 -6.03
N GLU A 329 -10.08 16.57 -5.83
CA GLU A 329 -11.34 16.75 -5.07
C GLU A 329 -11.09 17.19 -3.61
N PHE A 330 -9.95 16.84 -3.01
CA PHE A 330 -9.63 17.28 -1.65
C PHE A 330 -9.39 18.80 -1.56
N PHE A 331 -8.89 19.41 -2.63
CA PHE A 331 -8.52 20.83 -2.66
C PHE A 331 -9.58 21.74 -3.32
N ASN A 332 -10.66 21.19 -3.90
CA ASN A 332 -11.69 21.92 -4.64
C ASN A 332 -13.11 21.51 -4.22
#